data_AF-A0A1H9ZRI3-F1
#
_entry.id   AF-A0A1H9ZRI3-F1
#
_cell.length_a   1.000
_cell.length_b   1.000
_cell.length_c   1.000
_cell.angle_alpha   90.00
_cell.angle_beta   90.00
_cell.angle_gamma   90.00
#
_symmetry.space_group_name_H-M   'P 1'
#
loop_
_entity.id
_entity.type
_entity.pdbx_description
1 polymer ?
#
loop_
_entity_poly.entity_id
_entity_poly.type
_entity_poly.pdbx_seq_one_letter_code
_entity_poly.pdbx_strand_id
1 'polypeptide(L)'
;MLVNTHVLIGNKVYNYLKRQGFFNLRKNSFIYGNIKPDLLLPLFSRGHNFKESFNFVLEEGEKLSSLEEIEKFSVSLGVINHFLADFFCAPHYSKEKFNLSNHMKYEFALHNTFRKLDKNKLLTAENLQINSLLGGNIKDTITALEKEYRKKSPSIENDIFFALRATTISSYYILNKSPFTLPSTLELADISHG
;
A
#
# COMPACT_ATOMS: atom_id res chain seq x y z
N MET A 1 2.73 8.73 -7.69
CA MET A 1 3.44 9.71 -6.83
C MET A 1 4.89 9.79 -7.31
N LEU A 2 5.75 10.64 -6.73
CA LEU A 2 7.20 10.50 -7.00
C LEU A 2 7.66 9.09 -6.60
N VAL A 3 8.53 8.48 -7.41
CA VAL A 3 9.17 7.18 -7.15
C VAL A 3 9.74 7.10 -5.72
N ASN A 4 10.41 8.16 -5.26
CA ASN A 4 10.98 8.22 -3.92
C ASN A 4 9.91 8.22 -2.81
N THR A 5 8.71 8.74 -3.06
CA THR A 5 7.59 8.64 -2.14
C THR A 5 7.07 7.21 -2.05
N HIS A 6 6.98 6.48 -3.16
CA HIS A 6 6.62 5.05 -3.14
C HIS A 6 7.65 4.23 -2.34
N VAL A 7 8.94 4.54 -2.43
CA VAL A 7 9.97 3.92 -1.58
C VAL A 7 9.72 4.19 -0.09
N LEU A 8 9.35 5.43 0.29
CA LEU A 8 9.06 5.77 1.68
C LEU A 8 7.81 5.03 2.19
N ILE A 9 6.74 5.01 1.42
CA ILE A 9 5.50 4.28 1.72
C ILE A 9 5.82 2.78 1.89
N GLY A 10 6.49 2.18 0.92
CA GLY A 10 6.89 0.77 0.96
C GLY A 10 7.72 0.43 2.21
N ASN A 11 8.66 1.30 2.61
CA ASN A 11 9.43 1.07 3.84
C ASN A 11 8.55 1.13 5.11
N LYS A 12 7.59 2.07 5.18
CA LYS A 12 6.66 2.18 6.31
C LYS A 12 5.76 0.94 6.41
N VAL A 13 5.20 0.50 5.29
CA VAL A 13 4.37 -0.70 5.20
C VAL A 13 5.18 -1.94 5.58
N TYR A 14 6.35 -2.14 5.00
CA TYR A 14 7.24 -3.26 5.33
C TYR A 14 7.53 -3.34 6.83
N ASN A 15 7.90 -2.21 7.44
CA ASN A 15 8.20 -2.15 8.87
C ASN A 15 6.98 -2.46 9.73
N TYR A 16 5.77 -2.05 9.31
CA TYR A 16 4.53 -2.43 9.99
C TYR A 16 4.30 -3.94 9.89
N LEU A 17 4.34 -4.52 8.68
CA LEU A 17 4.10 -5.94 8.44
C LEU A 17 5.10 -6.81 9.19
N LYS A 18 6.38 -6.42 9.22
CA LYS A 18 7.41 -7.11 10.01
C LYS A 18 7.10 -7.12 11.50
N ARG A 19 6.57 -6.02 12.06
CA ARG A 19 6.12 -5.96 13.47
C ARG A 19 4.88 -6.82 13.74
N GLN A 20 4.07 -7.10 12.72
CA GLN A 20 2.95 -8.04 12.80
C GLN A 20 3.36 -9.51 12.62
N GLY A 21 4.65 -9.80 12.45
CA GLY A 21 5.17 -11.18 12.34
C GLY A 21 5.42 -11.68 10.92
N PHE A 22 5.19 -10.88 9.87
CA PHE A 22 5.45 -11.29 8.48
C PHE A 22 6.93 -11.20 8.10
N PHE A 23 7.77 -12.07 8.69
CA PHE A 23 9.23 -12.03 8.49
C PHE A 23 9.70 -12.54 7.13
N ASN A 24 8.89 -13.36 6.45
CA ASN A 24 9.25 -13.97 5.16
C ASN A 24 9.24 -12.97 3.98
N LEU A 25 8.52 -11.85 4.11
CA LEU A 25 8.44 -10.84 3.05
C LEU A 25 9.83 -10.31 2.68
N ARG A 26 10.21 -10.42 1.39
CA ARG A 26 11.52 -9.98 0.90
C ARG A 26 11.50 -8.47 0.70
N LYS A 27 12.14 -7.74 1.61
CA LYS A 27 12.15 -6.26 1.61
C LYS A 27 12.53 -5.67 0.26
N ASN A 28 13.67 -6.06 -0.30
CA ASN A 28 14.18 -5.45 -1.53
C ASN A 28 13.25 -5.71 -2.72
N SER A 29 12.73 -6.93 -2.85
CA SER A 29 11.74 -7.29 -3.87
C SER A 29 10.45 -6.49 -3.71
N PHE A 30 9.98 -6.32 -2.47
CA PHE A 30 8.80 -5.52 -2.17
C PHE A 30 8.99 -4.03 -2.52
N ILE A 31 10.10 -3.42 -2.10
CA ILE A 31 10.41 -2.03 -2.45
C ILE A 31 10.58 -1.86 -3.97
N TYR A 32 11.22 -2.81 -4.64
CA TYR A 32 11.31 -2.82 -6.11
C TYR A 32 9.91 -2.87 -6.74
N GLY A 33 9.01 -3.72 -6.25
CA GLY A 33 7.62 -3.75 -6.68
C GLY A 33 6.90 -2.42 -6.54
N ASN A 34 7.15 -1.67 -5.46
CA ASN A 34 6.55 -0.35 -5.21
C ASN A 34 6.95 0.73 -6.24
N ILE A 35 8.09 0.57 -6.92
CA ILE A 35 8.57 1.53 -7.92
C ILE A 35 8.43 1.02 -9.35
N LYS A 36 8.27 -0.29 -9.52
CA LYS A 36 8.23 -0.97 -10.82
C LYS A 36 7.20 -0.37 -11.81
N PRO A 37 5.98 0.03 -11.39
CA PRO A 37 5.00 0.58 -12.33
C PRO A 37 5.44 1.88 -13.02
N ASP A 38 6.25 2.70 -12.36
CA ASP A 38 6.79 3.93 -12.94
C ASP A 38 7.94 3.69 -13.93
N LEU A 39 8.53 2.50 -13.92
CA LEU A 39 9.78 2.20 -14.63
C LEU A 39 9.56 1.31 -15.87
N LEU A 40 8.48 0.53 -15.92
CA LEU A 40 8.26 -0.48 -16.96
C LEU A 40 6.99 -0.20 -17.78
N LEU A 41 7.16 -0.16 -19.10
CA LEU A 41 6.16 0.28 -20.09
C LEU A 41 4.75 -0.33 -19.94
N PRO A 42 4.54 -1.64 -19.68
CA PRO A 42 3.17 -2.19 -19.59
C PRO A 42 2.38 -1.71 -18.37
N LEU A 43 3.07 -1.39 -17.27
CA LEU A 43 2.46 -0.89 -16.04
C LEU A 43 2.42 0.64 -16.02
N PHE A 44 3.39 1.28 -16.68
CA PHE A 44 3.41 2.71 -16.90
C PHE A 44 2.25 3.18 -17.79
N SER A 45 1.89 2.40 -18.81
CA SER A 45 0.77 2.73 -19.72
C SER A 45 -0.61 2.49 -19.11
N ARG A 46 -0.70 1.86 -17.93
CA ARG A 46 -1.96 1.64 -17.23
C ARG A 46 -2.30 2.88 -16.40
N GLY A 47 -3.59 3.21 -16.31
CA GLY A 47 -4.07 4.31 -15.47
C GLY A 47 -3.72 4.13 -14.00
N HIS A 48 -2.93 5.03 -13.42
CA HIS A 48 -2.56 5.02 -11.99
C HIS A 48 -3.64 5.66 -11.10
N ASN A 49 -4.91 5.35 -11.32
CA ASN A 49 -6.01 5.87 -10.50
C ASN A 49 -7.06 4.81 -10.19
N PHE A 50 -7.87 5.10 -9.17
CA PHE A 50 -8.86 4.17 -8.63
C PHE A 50 -9.84 3.68 -9.72
N LYS A 51 -10.38 4.59 -10.54
CA LYS A 51 -11.41 4.25 -11.54
C LYS A 51 -10.91 3.26 -12.57
N GLU A 52 -9.65 3.36 -12.98
CA GLU A 52 -9.07 2.57 -14.06
C GLU A 52 -8.38 1.29 -13.57
N SER A 53 -7.85 1.28 -12.35
CA SER A 53 -7.00 0.18 -11.85
C SER A 53 -7.51 -0.56 -10.63
N PHE A 54 -8.69 -0.23 -10.09
CA PHE A 54 -9.23 -0.93 -8.92
C PHE A 54 -9.44 -2.43 -9.18
N ASN A 55 -10.06 -2.81 -10.31
CA ASN A 55 -10.26 -4.22 -10.64
C ASN A 55 -8.93 -4.96 -10.81
N PHE A 56 -7.95 -4.31 -11.45
CA PHE A 56 -6.60 -4.86 -11.58
C PHE A 56 -5.98 -5.16 -10.21
N VAL A 57 -6.09 -4.23 -9.25
CA VAL A 57 -5.59 -4.44 -7.87
C VAL A 57 -6.26 -5.63 -7.20
N LEU A 58 -7.58 -5.80 -7.36
CA LEU A 58 -8.30 -6.94 -6.79
C LEU A 58 -7.85 -8.27 -7.42
N GLU A 59 -7.76 -8.33 -8.75
CA GLU A 59 -7.33 -9.52 -9.48
C GLU A 59 -5.90 -9.93 -9.13
N GLU A 60 -4.96 -8.97 -9.07
CA GLU A 60 -3.59 -9.25 -8.65
C GLU A 60 -3.51 -9.68 -7.18
N GLY A 61 -4.36 -9.10 -6.31
CA GLY A 61 -4.46 -9.51 -4.91
C GLY A 61 -4.92 -10.95 -4.74
N GLU A 62 -5.91 -11.39 -5.52
CA GLU A 62 -6.39 -12.78 -5.47
C GLU A 62 -5.35 -13.76 -6.03
N LYS A 63 -4.62 -13.42 -7.10
CA LYS A 63 -3.53 -14.24 -7.65
C LYS A 63 -2.41 -14.49 -6.64
N LEU A 64 -2.19 -13.57 -5.69
CA LEU A 64 -1.15 -13.72 -4.67
C LEU A 64 -1.48 -14.80 -3.62
N SER A 65 -2.73 -15.23 -3.50
CA SER A 65 -3.15 -16.26 -2.52
C SER A 65 -2.57 -17.64 -2.82
N SER A 66 -2.22 -17.92 -4.08
CA SER A 66 -1.67 -19.20 -4.52
C SER A 66 -0.20 -19.13 -4.96
N LEU A 67 0.44 -17.97 -4.81
CA LEU A 67 1.82 -17.77 -5.27
C LEU A 67 2.83 -18.19 -4.21
N GLU A 68 3.50 -19.32 -4.44
CA GLU A 68 4.47 -19.92 -3.50
C GLU A 68 5.90 -19.35 -3.61
N GLU A 69 6.21 -18.61 -4.68
CA GLU A 69 7.52 -17.96 -4.85
C GLU A 69 7.57 -16.62 -4.11
N ILE A 70 8.20 -16.59 -2.92
CA ILE A 70 8.19 -15.43 -2.03
C ILE A 70 8.80 -14.17 -2.66
N GLU A 71 9.83 -14.28 -3.50
CA GLU A 71 10.41 -13.16 -4.22
C GLU A 71 9.40 -12.55 -5.19
N LYS A 72 8.72 -13.38 -6.00
CA LYS A 72 7.69 -12.94 -6.95
C LYS A 72 6.48 -12.36 -6.21
N PHE A 73 6.03 -13.03 -5.15
CA PHE A 73 4.99 -12.53 -4.25
C PHE A 73 5.33 -11.14 -3.73
N SER A 74 6.56 -10.96 -3.24
CA SER A 74 6.99 -9.68 -2.68
C SER A 74 6.97 -8.57 -3.74
N VAL A 75 7.43 -8.85 -4.97
CA VAL A 75 7.36 -7.89 -6.09
C VAL A 75 5.90 -7.55 -6.42
N SER A 76 5.04 -8.55 -6.59
CA SER A 76 3.63 -8.34 -6.97
C SER A 76 2.85 -7.60 -5.88
N LEU A 77 3.09 -7.89 -4.60
CA LEU A 77 2.52 -7.14 -3.49
C LEU A 77 2.99 -5.68 -3.52
N GLY A 78 4.25 -5.43 -3.86
CA GLY A 78 4.78 -4.08 -4.06
C GLY A 78 4.09 -3.33 -5.20
N VAL A 79 3.81 -4.02 -6.31
CA VAL A 79 3.05 -3.43 -7.44
C VAL A 79 1.65 -3.02 -7.00
N ILE A 80 0.93 -3.89 -6.27
CA ILE A 80 -0.38 -3.54 -5.70
C ILE A 80 -0.26 -2.30 -4.79
N ASN A 81 0.77 -2.25 -3.95
CA ASN A 81 1.01 -1.14 -3.03
C ASN A 81 1.21 0.20 -3.76
N HIS A 82 1.93 0.19 -4.89
CA HIS A 82 2.08 1.36 -5.74
C HIS A 82 0.72 1.92 -6.20
N PHE A 83 -0.12 1.09 -6.82
CA PHE A 83 -1.44 1.52 -7.31
C PHE A 83 -2.33 2.02 -6.17
N LEU A 84 -2.32 1.34 -5.03
CA LEU A 84 -3.06 1.76 -3.85
C LEU A 84 -2.62 3.14 -3.35
N ALA A 85 -1.32 3.43 -3.33
CA ALA A 85 -0.85 4.77 -2.95
C ALA A 85 -1.40 5.83 -3.91
N ASP A 86 -1.35 5.58 -5.22
CA ASP A 86 -1.79 6.55 -6.22
C ASP A 86 -3.30 6.76 -6.27
N PHE A 87 -4.10 5.77 -5.85
CA PHE A 87 -5.55 5.95 -5.70
C PHE A 87 -5.92 7.09 -4.74
N PHE A 88 -5.05 7.40 -3.78
CA PHE A 88 -5.25 8.41 -2.74
C PHE A 88 -4.32 9.62 -2.91
N CYS A 89 -3.89 9.89 -4.14
CA CYS A 89 -3.08 11.06 -4.46
C CYS A 89 -3.90 12.00 -5.37
N ALA A 90 -4.07 13.27 -4.97
CA ALA A 90 -4.97 14.20 -5.63
C ALA A 90 -4.68 14.40 -7.15
N PRO A 91 -3.42 14.50 -7.61
CA PRO A 91 -3.11 14.55 -9.04
C PRO A 91 -3.56 13.32 -9.83
N HIS A 92 -3.60 12.15 -9.19
CA HIS A 92 -4.07 10.90 -9.82
C HIS A 92 -5.58 10.73 -9.67
N TYR A 93 -6.15 11.14 -8.55
CA TYR A 93 -7.59 11.04 -8.26
C TYR A 93 -8.45 12.01 -9.07
N SER A 94 -7.95 13.24 -9.32
CA SER A 94 -8.62 14.27 -10.12
C SER A 94 -7.71 14.76 -11.24
N LYS A 95 -7.24 13.82 -12.06
CA LYS A 95 -6.26 14.05 -13.15
C LYS A 95 -6.62 15.22 -14.05
N GLU A 96 -7.90 15.44 -14.33
CA GLU A 96 -8.40 16.55 -15.15
C GLU A 96 -8.11 17.95 -14.57
N LYS A 97 -7.82 18.06 -13.27
CA LYS A 97 -7.53 19.32 -12.57
C LYS A 97 -6.05 19.69 -12.54
N PHE A 98 -5.17 18.81 -13.02
CA PHE A 98 -3.72 18.99 -12.94
C PHE A 98 -3.09 18.97 -14.34
N ASN A 99 -2.39 20.05 -14.70
CA ASN A 99 -1.41 19.97 -15.77
C ASN A 99 -0.11 19.33 -15.26
N LEU A 100 0.77 18.91 -16.17
CA LEU A 100 2.02 18.22 -15.82
C LEU A 100 2.90 19.01 -14.83
N SER A 101 2.99 20.34 -14.98
CA SER A 101 3.79 21.17 -14.06
C SER A 101 3.22 21.19 -12.64
N ASN A 102 1.91 21.37 -12.51
CA ASN A 102 1.22 21.40 -11.22
C ASN A 102 1.21 20.01 -10.57
N HIS A 103 1.10 18.94 -11.36
CA HIS A 103 1.25 17.56 -10.91
C HIS A 103 2.60 17.35 -10.24
N MET A 104 3.69 17.68 -10.94
CA MET A 104 5.05 17.50 -10.43
C MET A 104 5.32 18.35 -9.18
N LYS A 105 4.86 19.61 -9.17
CA LYS A 105 4.96 20.48 -7.99
C LYS A 105 4.23 19.89 -6.79
N TYR A 106 3.03 19.34 -7.01
CA TYR A 106 2.24 18.72 -5.96
C TYR A 106 2.95 17.49 -5.39
N GLU A 107 3.42 16.57 -6.22
CA GLU A 107 4.08 15.36 -5.74
C GLU A 107 5.41 15.67 -5.02
N PHE A 108 6.13 16.73 -5.41
CA PHE A 108 7.30 17.21 -4.68
C PHE A 108 6.94 17.77 -3.30
N ALA A 109 5.88 18.58 -3.22
CA ALA A 109 5.36 19.07 -1.95
C ALA A 109 4.91 17.90 -1.04
N LEU A 110 4.20 16.92 -1.61
CA LEU A 110 3.79 15.70 -0.93
C LEU A 110 4.98 14.93 -0.37
N HIS A 111 6.03 14.74 -1.16
CA HIS A 111 7.25 14.08 -0.72
C HIS A 111 7.89 14.78 0.49
N ASN A 112 7.99 16.11 0.46
CA ASN A 112 8.58 16.89 1.54
C ASN A 112 7.72 16.86 2.80
N THR A 113 6.40 16.98 2.66
CA THR A 113 5.46 16.86 3.78
C THR A 113 5.53 15.47 4.41
N PHE A 114 5.59 14.41 3.61
CA PHE A 114 5.78 13.04 4.10
C PHE A 114 7.03 12.96 5.00
N ARG A 115 8.18 13.41 4.51
CA ARG A 115 9.44 13.39 5.28
C ARG A 115 9.35 14.17 6.59
N LYS A 116 8.65 15.31 6.59
CA LYS A 116 8.42 16.12 7.79
C LYS A 116 7.54 15.38 8.81
N LEU A 117 6.43 14.79 8.36
CA LEU A 117 5.53 14.02 9.22
C LEU A 117 6.23 12.79 9.80
N ASP A 118 7.04 12.09 9.00
CA ASP A 118 7.78 10.91 9.45
C ASP A 118 8.88 11.27 10.46
N LYS A 119 9.65 12.34 10.20
CA LYS A 119 10.65 12.86 11.14
C LYS A 119 10.04 13.22 12.49
N ASN A 120 8.83 13.79 12.47
CA ASN A 120 8.07 14.15 13.66
C ASN A 120 7.32 12.97 14.29
N LYS A 121 7.55 11.74 13.80
CA LYS A 121 6.91 10.50 14.27
C LYS A 121 5.37 10.56 14.24
N LEU A 122 4.79 11.29 13.28
CA LEU A 122 3.34 11.42 13.14
C LEU A 122 2.71 10.29 12.31
N LEU A 123 3.51 9.54 11.55
CA LEU A 123 3.05 8.44 10.71
C LEU A 123 3.11 7.09 11.46
N THR A 124 2.40 6.99 12.58
CA THR A 124 2.28 5.76 13.40
C THR A 124 1.00 5.00 13.04
N ALA A 125 0.95 3.70 13.37
CA ALA A 125 -0.26 2.89 13.15
C ALA A 125 -1.47 3.41 13.94
N GLU A 126 -1.23 3.99 15.11
CA GLU A 126 -2.25 4.63 15.95
C GLU A 126 -2.81 5.90 15.28
N ASN A 127 -1.95 6.84 14.88
CA ASN A 127 -2.39 8.08 14.22
C ASN A 127 -3.09 7.81 12.90
N LEU A 128 -2.68 6.75 12.18
CA LEU A 128 -3.30 6.30 10.94
C LEU A 128 -4.55 5.44 11.19
N GLN A 129 -4.87 5.11 12.44
CA GLN A 129 -6.00 4.26 12.82
C GLN A 129 -6.01 2.92 12.06
N ILE A 130 -4.85 2.29 11.88
CA ILE A 130 -4.72 1.06 11.10
C ILE A 130 -5.51 -0.07 11.75
N ASN A 131 -5.34 -0.25 13.06
CA ASN A 131 -5.88 -1.42 13.77
C ASN A 131 -7.41 -1.41 13.86
N SER A 132 -8.06 -0.24 13.88
CA SER A 132 -9.53 -0.14 13.90
C SER A 132 -10.18 -0.51 12.56
N LEU A 133 -9.39 -0.60 11.49
CA LEU A 133 -9.85 -0.94 10.14
C LEU A 133 -9.61 -2.42 9.81
N LEU A 134 -8.98 -3.17 10.72
CA LEU A 134 -8.72 -4.60 10.58
C LEU A 134 -9.98 -5.40 10.99
N GLY A 135 -10.82 -5.72 10.01
CA GLY A 135 -11.94 -6.68 10.19
C GLY A 135 -12.73 -7.05 8.94
N GLY A 136 -12.43 -6.45 7.78
CA GLY A 136 -13.11 -6.72 6.52
C GLY A 136 -12.27 -7.50 5.50
N ASN A 137 -12.61 -7.33 4.23
CA ASN A 137 -11.81 -7.80 3.10
C ASN A 137 -11.21 -6.61 2.34
N ILE A 138 -10.24 -6.90 1.47
CA ILE A 138 -9.52 -5.89 0.70
C ILE A 138 -10.44 -4.95 -0.10
N LYS A 139 -11.48 -5.49 -0.76
CA LYS A 139 -12.40 -4.74 -1.61
C LYS A 139 -13.20 -3.73 -0.80
N ASP A 140 -13.79 -4.18 0.31
CA ASP A 140 -14.62 -3.35 1.18
C ASP A 140 -13.78 -2.26 1.86
N THR A 141 -12.57 -2.61 2.31
CA THR A 141 -11.65 -1.62 2.92
C THR A 141 -11.25 -0.54 1.92
N ILE A 142 -10.80 -0.91 0.71
CA ILE A 142 -10.40 0.07 -0.29
C ILE A 142 -11.59 0.96 -0.68
N THR A 143 -12.78 0.38 -0.84
CA THR A 143 -14.01 1.12 -1.17
C THR A 143 -14.43 2.08 -0.05
N ALA A 144 -14.32 1.64 1.21
CA ALA A 144 -14.63 2.48 2.37
C ALA A 144 -13.66 3.66 2.49
N LEU A 145 -12.36 3.40 2.30
CA LEU A 145 -11.32 4.42 2.29
C LEU A 145 -11.54 5.42 1.15
N GLU A 146 -11.87 4.97 -0.07
CA GLU A 146 -12.18 5.85 -1.20
C GLU A 146 -13.39 6.76 -0.89
N LYS A 147 -14.45 6.19 -0.32
CA LYS A 147 -15.65 6.94 0.05
C LYS A 147 -15.36 7.98 1.13
N GLU A 148 -14.49 7.66 2.09
CA GLU A 148 -14.06 8.58 3.13
C GLU A 148 -13.16 9.69 2.54
N TYR A 149 -12.18 9.32 1.72
CA TYR A 149 -11.28 10.25 1.03
C TYR A 149 -12.05 11.28 0.19
N ARG A 150 -13.03 10.82 -0.60
CA ARG A 150 -13.88 11.69 -1.42
C ARG A 150 -14.65 12.75 -0.62
N LYS A 151 -14.98 12.47 0.65
CA LYS A 151 -15.74 13.38 1.53
C LYS A 151 -14.85 14.34 2.29
N LYS A 152 -13.55 14.06 2.41
CA LYS A 152 -12.60 14.90 3.13
C LYS A 152 -12.18 16.08 2.26
N SER A 153 -11.80 17.18 2.91
CA SER A 153 -11.17 18.30 2.22
C SER A 153 -9.82 17.85 1.62
N PRO A 154 -9.54 18.17 0.34
CA PRO A 154 -8.26 17.83 -0.26
C PRO A 154 -7.09 18.46 0.51
N SER A 155 -6.12 17.65 0.91
CA SER A 155 -4.86 18.12 1.48
C SER A 155 -3.76 17.07 1.29
N ILE A 156 -2.52 17.54 1.26
CA ILE A 156 -1.35 16.66 1.13
C ILE A 156 -1.26 15.68 2.31
N GLU A 157 -1.60 16.13 3.52
CA GLU A 157 -1.62 15.27 4.71
C GLU A 157 -2.66 14.15 4.58
N ASN A 158 -3.86 14.46 4.08
CA ASN A 158 -4.89 13.47 3.84
C ASN A 158 -4.41 12.46 2.79
N ASP A 159 -3.84 12.90 1.67
CA ASP A 159 -3.29 12.01 0.64
C ASP A 159 -2.28 11.02 1.23
N ILE A 160 -1.35 11.50 2.06
CA ILE A 160 -0.35 10.67 2.73
C ILE A 160 -1.01 9.67 3.68
N PHE A 161 -1.97 10.12 4.50
CA PHE A 161 -2.63 9.26 5.50
C PHE A 161 -3.47 8.17 4.84
N PHE A 162 -4.25 8.53 3.82
CA PHE A 162 -5.08 7.56 3.10
C PHE A 162 -4.26 6.59 2.28
N ALA A 163 -3.20 7.05 1.60
CA ALA A 163 -2.25 6.16 0.92
C ALA A 163 -1.67 5.14 1.92
N LEU A 164 -1.13 5.59 3.05
CA LEU A 164 -0.56 4.69 4.07
C LEU A 164 -1.60 3.74 4.67
N ARG A 165 -2.83 4.20 4.92
CA ARG A 165 -3.93 3.35 5.40
C ARG A 165 -4.22 2.24 4.40
N ALA A 166 -4.52 2.60 3.15
CA ALA A 166 -4.86 1.66 2.10
C ALA A 166 -3.74 0.64 1.87
N THR A 167 -2.52 1.12 1.69
CA THR A 167 -1.38 0.26 1.40
C THR A 167 -1.07 -0.71 2.54
N THR A 168 -1.16 -0.24 3.80
CA THR A 168 -0.86 -1.07 4.98
C THR A 168 -1.90 -2.14 5.18
N ILE A 169 -3.19 -1.76 5.19
CA ILE A 169 -4.29 -2.66 5.51
C ILE A 169 -4.48 -3.70 4.39
N SER A 170 -4.45 -3.27 3.12
CA SER A 170 -4.53 -4.20 2.00
C SER A 170 -3.36 -5.18 1.98
N SER A 171 -2.13 -4.72 2.26
CA SER A 171 -0.97 -5.62 2.33
C SER A 171 -1.09 -6.63 3.47
N TYR A 172 -1.60 -6.19 4.63
CA TYR A 172 -1.88 -7.07 5.77
C TYR A 172 -2.89 -8.16 5.41
N TYR A 173 -3.98 -7.81 4.72
CA TYR A 173 -4.97 -8.80 4.29
C TYR A 173 -4.44 -9.80 3.27
N ILE A 174 -3.70 -9.32 2.27
CA ILE A 174 -3.13 -10.20 1.23
C ILE A 174 -2.15 -11.18 1.87
N LEU A 175 -1.26 -10.69 2.74
CA LEU A 175 -0.32 -11.55 3.46
C LEU A 175 -1.02 -12.57 4.35
N ASN A 176 -2.08 -12.19 5.06
CA ASN A 176 -2.87 -13.11 5.89
C ASN A 176 -3.58 -14.22 5.11
N LYS A 177 -3.79 -14.05 3.81
CA LYS A 177 -4.37 -15.07 2.93
C LYS A 177 -3.32 -15.82 2.11
N SER A 178 -2.04 -15.47 2.27
CA SER A 178 -0.94 -16.06 1.50
C SER A 178 -0.41 -17.34 2.15
N PRO A 179 0.31 -18.20 1.41
CA PRO A 179 0.97 -19.38 1.98
C PRO A 179 2.15 -19.03 2.91
N PHE A 180 2.48 -17.74 3.06
CA PHE A 180 3.58 -17.25 3.89
C PHE A 180 3.12 -16.73 5.26
N THR A 181 1.84 -16.89 5.60
CA THR A 181 1.38 -16.70 6.97
C THR A 181 2.12 -17.65 7.89
N LEU A 182 2.57 -17.14 9.04
CA LEU A 182 2.96 -18.04 10.12
C LEU A 182 1.68 -18.72 10.63
N PRO A 183 1.75 -20.01 11.02
CA PRO A 183 0.70 -20.61 11.82
C PRO A 183 0.42 -19.67 13.00
N SER A 184 -0.87 -19.39 13.24
CA SER A 184 -1.25 -18.64 14.43
C SER A 184 -0.53 -19.26 15.63
N THR A 185 -0.02 -18.45 16.56
CA THR A 185 0.73 -18.91 17.73
C THR A 185 -0.06 -19.88 18.64
N LEU A 186 -1.31 -20.20 18.28
CA LEU A 186 -2.14 -21.24 18.88
C LEU A 186 -1.79 -22.66 18.41
N GLU A 187 -1.26 -22.86 17.20
CA GLU A 187 -0.92 -24.21 16.70
C GLU A 187 0.46 -24.72 17.13
N LEU A 188 1.35 -23.82 17.58
CA LEU A 188 2.70 -24.20 18.04
C LEU A 188 2.72 -24.71 19.51
N ALA A 189 1.59 -24.69 20.21
CA ALA A 189 1.46 -25.23 21.56
C ALA A 189 1.07 -26.73 21.60
N ASP A 190 0.62 -27.31 20.48
CA ASP A 190 0.07 -28.68 20.44
C ASP A 190 1.05 -29.76 19.94
N ILE A 191 2.34 -29.44 19.74
CA ILE A 191 3.35 -30.41 19.26
C ILE A 191 4.46 -30.68 20.30
N SER A 192 4.31 -30.26 21.56
CA SER A 192 5.30 -30.53 22.61
C SER A 192 4.98 -31.68 23.57
N HIS A 193 3.87 -32.41 23.41
CA HIS A 193 3.56 -33.60 24.24
C HIS A 193 3.17 -34.80 23.37
N GLY A 194 4.18 -35.55 22.95
CA GLY A 194 4.08 -36.87 22.33
C GLY A 194 5.39 -37.63 22.53
#